data_AF-A0AAX0KLG1-F1
#
_entry.id   AF-A0AAX0KLG1-F1
#
_cell.length_a   1.000
_cell.length_b   1.000
_cell.length_c   1.000
_cell.angle_alpha   90.00
_cell.angle_beta   90.00
_cell.angle_gamma   90.00
#
_symmetry.space_group_name_H-M   'P 1'
#
loop_
_entity.id
_entity.type
_entity.pdbx_description
1 polymer ?
#
loop_
_entity_poly.entity_id
_entity_poly.type
_entity_poly.pdbx_seq_one_letter_code
_entity_poly.pdbx_strand_id
1 'polypeptide(L)'
;MTEKSTAGRKPNYTDDDIADAIADLRFNGQDLNGKNVCDWLKVAGIAKAPSAEAVKKVIQRVLEREKEAEKRRLLAALPSGMVEELQPGMEELTSHVHMLLARAHRDMQKTTESSLNAANASMEYRDKRIAALEDDLEGSIKKTEQLTEQLAKAQKRIDSLVAERDKLKNKVTKLTAAKATLEDVVKTFKDP
;
A
#
# COMPACT_ATOMS: atom_id res chain seq x y z
N MET A 1 -28.17 -4.94 11.99
CA MET A 1 -29.36 -4.81 11.12
C MET A 1 -28.92 -5.09 9.70
N THR A 2 -29.46 -6.14 9.09
CA THR A 2 -29.06 -6.61 7.76
C THR A 2 -29.68 -5.73 6.67
N GLU A 3 -28.87 -4.87 6.05
CA GLU A 3 -29.24 -4.21 4.80
C GLU A 3 -29.33 -5.27 3.70
N LYS A 4 -30.56 -5.63 3.32
CA LYS A 4 -30.80 -6.47 2.15
C LYS A 4 -30.53 -5.63 0.90
N SER A 5 -29.34 -5.82 0.34
CA SER A 5 -29.00 -5.40 -1.02
C SER A 5 -29.99 -6.03 -2.01
N THR A 6 -30.99 -5.26 -2.45
CA THR A 6 -31.83 -5.59 -3.61
C THR A 6 -31.14 -5.10 -4.88
N ALA A 7 -29.91 -5.56 -5.12
CA ALA A 7 -29.29 -5.47 -6.43
C ALA A 7 -29.85 -6.62 -7.28
N GLY A 8 -30.81 -6.33 -8.17
CA GLY A 8 -31.08 -7.21 -9.31
C GLY A 8 -32.54 -7.53 -9.68
N ARG A 9 -33.57 -7.09 -8.95
CA ARG A 9 -34.96 -7.22 -9.47
C ARG A 9 -35.23 -6.10 -10.46
N LYS A 10 -35.42 -6.44 -11.74
CA LYS A 10 -35.92 -5.50 -12.76
C LYS A 10 -37.23 -4.88 -12.25
N PRO A 11 -37.36 -3.55 -12.26
CA PRO A 11 -38.60 -2.90 -11.87
C PRO A 11 -39.76 -3.37 -12.76
N ASN A 12 -40.97 -3.49 -12.21
CA ASN A 12 -42.18 -3.86 -12.96
C ASN A 12 -42.80 -2.66 -13.71
N TYR A 13 -41.95 -1.73 -14.16
CA TYR A 13 -42.31 -0.53 -14.89
C TYR A 13 -41.13 -0.18 -15.80
N THR A 14 -41.44 0.37 -16.96
CA THR A 14 -40.49 0.74 -18.00
C THR A 14 -40.13 2.22 -17.91
N ASP A 15 -39.15 2.64 -18.69
CA ASP A 15 -38.81 4.05 -18.82
C ASP A 15 -39.94 4.84 -19.51
N ASP A 16 -40.75 4.18 -20.35
CA ASP A 16 -41.90 4.77 -21.05
C ASP A 16 -43.07 4.99 -20.08
N ASP A 17 -43.36 4.01 -19.20
CA ASP A 17 -44.36 4.18 -18.14
C ASP A 17 -44.04 5.37 -17.22
N ILE A 18 -42.75 5.62 -16.98
CA ILE A 18 -42.28 6.77 -16.20
C ILE A 18 -42.38 8.07 -17.01
N ALA A 19 -42.15 8.02 -18.32
CA ALA A 19 -42.32 9.18 -19.20
C ALA A 19 -43.80 9.60 -19.29
N ASP A 20 -44.72 8.64 -19.40
CA ASP A 20 -46.17 8.89 -19.37
C ASP A 20 -46.59 9.49 -18.02
N ALA A 21 -46.10 8.94 -16.91
CA ALA A 21 -46.31 9.51 -15.59
C ALA A 21 -45.80 10.96 -15.49
N ILE A 22 -44.61 11.23 -16.01
CA ILE A 22 -44.02 12.58 -16.02
C ILE A 22 -44.88 13.53 -16.87
N ALA A 23 -45.36 13.09 -18.04
CA ALA A 23 -46.21 13.89 -18.91
C ALA A 23 -47.55 14.26 -18.24
N ASP A 24 -48.22 13.29 -17.61
CA ASP A 24 -49.47 13.49 -16.89
C ASP A 24 -49.28 14.39 -15.66
N LEU A 25 -48.22 14.17 -14.88
CA LEU A 25 -47.92 15.01 -13.71
C LEU A 25 -47.60 16.45 -14.13
N ARG A 26 -46.86 16.65 -15.22
CA ARG A 26 -46.60 17.99 -15.80
C ARG A 26 -47.89 18.66 -16.25
N PHE A 27 -48.76 17.94 -16.95
CA PHE A 27 -50.05 18.45 -17.42
C PHE A 27 -50.94 18.90 -16.24
N ASN A 28 -50.90 18.16 -15.14
CA ASN A 28 -51.64 18.44 -13.92
C ASN A 28 -50.93 19.42 -12.96
N GLY A 29 -49.78 19.97 -13.34
CA GLY A 29 -49.01 20.93 -12.52
C GLY A 29 -48.44 20.33 -11.22
N GLN A 30 -48.21 19.02 -11.17
CA GLN A 30 -47.70 18.32 -10.00
C GLN A 30 -46.18 18.13 -10.03
N ASP A 31 -45.55 18.06 -8.85
CA ASP A 31 -44.10 17.89 -8.74
C ASP A 31 -43.61 16.54 -9.29
N LEU A 32 -42.50 16.56 -10.03
CA LEU A 32 -41.86 15.37 -10.62
C LEU A 32 -40.92 14.67 -9.63
N ASN A 33 -41.45 14.31 -8.46
CA ASN A 33 -40.69 13.59 -7.46
C ASN A 33 -41.05 12.09 -7.44
N GLY A 34 -40.16 11.27 -6.86
CA GLY A 34 -40.34 9.82 -6.83
C GLY A 34 -41.63 9.36 -6.14
N LYS A 35 -42.19 10.15 -5.23
CA LYS A 35 -43.45 9.82 -4.54
C LYS A 35 -44.65 9.97 -5.47
N ASN A 36 -44.77 11.12 -6.14
CA ASN A 36 -45.88 11.39 -7.05
C ASN A 36 -45.92 10.41 -8.22
N VAL A 37 -44.75 10.08 -8.78
CA VAL A 37 -44.64 9.07 -9.84
C VAL A 37 -44.94 7.67 -9.31
N CYS A 38 -44.48 7.31 -8.11
CA CYS A 38 -44.87 6.04 -7.48
C CYS A 38 -46.38 5.92 -7.26
N ASP A 39 -47.04 7.00 -6.85
CA ASP A 39 -48.47 7.01 -6.61
C ASP A 39 -49.25 6.95 -7.94
N TRP A 40 -48.79 7.64 -8.98
CA TRP A 40 -49.33 7.50 -10.34
C TRP A 40 -49.19 6.06 -10.87
N LEU A 41 -48.02 5.43 -10.73
CA LEU A 41 -47.78 4.05 -11.17
C LEU A 41 -48.67 3.02 -10.47
N LYS A 42 -49.04 3.27 -9.20
CA LYS A 42 -49.98 2.43 -8.45
C LYS A 42 -51.40 2.62 -8.94
N VAL A 43 -51.81 3.86 -9.16
CA VAL A 43 -53.15 4.22 -9.66
C VAL A 43 -53.37 3.66 -11.07
N ALA A 44 -52.34 3.71 -11.92
CA ALA A 44 -52.35 3.14 -13.27
C ALA A 44 -52.27 1.59 -13.29
N GLY A 45 -52.09 0.94 -12.14
CA GLY A 45 -51.98 -0.53 -12.04
C GLY A 45 -50.67 -1.11 -12.59
N ILE A 46 -49.70 -0.26 -12.94
CA ILE A 46 -48.43 -0.65 -13.57
C ILE A 46 -47.48 -1.28 -12.54
N ALA A 47 -47.38 -0.68 -11.35
CA ALA A 47 -46.52 -1.18 -10.28
C ALA A 47 -47.23 -1.17 -8.92
N LYS A 48 -47.29 -2.35 -8.27
CA LYS A 48 -47.94 -2.51 -6.96
C LYS A 48 -47.19 -1.85 -5.80
N ALA A 49 -45.86 -1.89 -5.83
CA ALA A 49 -44.99 -1.31 -4.81
C ALA A 49 -43.66 -0.81 -5.41
N PRO A 50 -43.69 0.24 -6.26
CA PRO A 50 -42.48 0.83 -6.80
C PRO A 50 -41.66 1.49 -5.68
N SER A 51 -40.34 1.33 -5.73
CA SER A 51 -39.43 2.01 -4.80
C SER A 51 -39.23 3.45 -5.25
N ALA A 52 -39.53 4.41 -4.36
CA ALA A 52 -39.38 5.83 -4.65
C ALA A 52 -37.95 6.21 -5.08
N GLU A 53 -36.94 5.54 -4.52
CA GLU A 53 -35.54 5.80 -4.85
C GLU A 53 -35.16 5.20 -6.22
N ALA A 54 -35.69 4.02 -6.56
CA ALA A 54 -35.51 3.44 -7.89
C ALA A 54 -36.23 4.28 -8.96
N VAL A 55 -37.46 4.70 -8.69
CA VAL A 55 -38.25 5.58 -9.54
C VAL A 55 -37.54 6.92 -9.75
N LYS A 56 -36.99 7.54 -8.70
CA LYS A 56 -36.21 8.79 -8.79
C LYS A 56 -35.02 8.68 -9.76
N LYS A 57 -34.27 7.58 -9.72
CA LYS A 57 -33.18 7.33 -10.67
C LYS A 57 -33.68 7.20 -12.10
N VAL A 58 -34.83 6.56 -12.31
CA VAL A 58 -35.42 6.44 -13.65
C VAL A 58 -35.94 7.79 -14.15
N ILE A 59 -36.63 8.58 -13.30
CA ILE A 59 -37.04 9.95 -13.59
C ILE A 59 -35.83 10.78 -14.05
N GLN A 60 -34.72 10.77 -13.31
CA GLN A 60 -33.52 11.52 -13.70
C GLN A 60 -33.03 11.12 -15.10
N ARG A 61 -32.95 9.82 -15.39
CA ARG A 61 -32.51 9.34 -16.71
C ARG A 61 -33.46 9.71 -17.85
N VAL A 62 -34.77 9.70 -17.60
CA VAL A 62 -35.79 10.11 -18.58
C VAL A 62 -35.65 11.61 -18.85
N LEU A 63 -35.55 12.43 -17.80
CA LEU A 63 -35.37 13.88 -17.91
C LEU A 63 -34.06 14.27 -18.62
N GLU A 64 -32.94 13.60 -18.31
CA GLU A 64 -31.68 13.83 -19.03
C GLU A 64 -31.80 13.42 -20.51
N ARG A 65 -32.51 12.34 -20.82
CA ARG A 65 -32.78 11.94 -22.21
C ARG A 65 -33.65 12.95 -22.96
N GLU A 66 -34.71 13.46 -22.33
CA GLU A 66 -35.55 14.53 -22.90
C GLU A 66 -34.73 15.79 -23.15
N LYS A 67 -33.90 16.19 -22.19
CA LYS A 67 -33.02 17.37 -22.31
C LYS A 67 -32.01 17.21 -23.45
N GLU A 68 -31.39 16.04 -23.58
CA GLU A 68 -30.48 15.74 -24.69
C GLU A 68 -31.23 15.66 -26.04
N ALA A 69 -32.45 15.14 -26.07
CA ALA A 69 -33.28 15.13 -27.28
C ALA A 69 -33.68 16.55 -27.70
N GLU A 70 -34.08 17.40 -26.75
CA GLU A 70 -34.41 18.80 -27.04
C GLU A 70 -33.16 19.58 -27.47
N LYS A 71 -32.01 19.36 -26.83
CA LYS A 71 -30.74 19.92 -27.29
C LYS A 71 -30.43 19.53 -28.73
N ARG A 72 -30.61 18.25 -29.09
CA ARG A 72 -30.45 17.80 -30.49
C ARG A 72 -31.45 18.46 -31.43
N ARG A 73 -32.71 18.60 -31.01
CA ARG A 73 -33.76 19.27 -31.81
C ARG A 73 -33.42 20.73 -32.06
N LEU A 74 -32.99 21.45 -31.02
CA LEU A 74 -32.56 22.84 -31.11
C LEU A 74 -31.33 23.00 -32.00
N LEU A 75 -30.35 22.10 -31.86
CA LEU A 75 -29.17 22.05 -32.74
C LEU A 75 -29.55 21.78 -34.20
N ALA A 76 -30.51 20.89 -34.46
CA ALA A 76 -31.00 20.61 -35.80
C ALA A 76 -31.85 21.75 -36.40
N ALA A 77 -32.42 22.59 -35.55
CA ALA A 77 -33.19 23.78 -35.95
C ALA A 77 -32.33 25.01 -36.22
N LEU A 78 -31.01 24.95 -35.95
CA LEU A 78 -30.10 26.06 -36.26
C LEU A 78 -29.97 26.26 -37.79
N PRO A 79 -29.99 27.51 -38.28
CA PRO A 79 -29.71 27.80 -39.67
C PRO A 79 -28.30 27.34 -40.08
N SER A 80 -28.16 26.76 -41.27
CA SER A 80 -26.88 26.26 -41.78
C SER A 80 -25.79 27.33 -41.83
N GLY A 81 -26.14 28.58 -42.18
CA GLY A 81 -25.18 29.70 -42.19
C GLY A 81 -24.55 30.00 -40.83
N MET A 82 -25.30 29.84 -39.73
CA MET A 82 -24.73 30.01 -38.38
C MET A 82 -23.81 28.85 -37.98
N VAL A 83 -24.11 27.64 -38.45
CA VAL A 83 -23.26 26.46 -38.23
C VAL A 83 -21.93 26.62 -38.97
N GLU A 84 -21.99 27.09 -40.23
CA GLU A 84 -20.82 27.36 -41.07
C GLU A 84 -19.93 28.48 -40.49
N GLU A 85 -20.52 29.53 -39.89
CA GLU A 85 -19.77 30.60 -39.23
C GLU A 85 -19.07 30.14 -37.93
N LEU A 86 -19.69 29.24 -37.16
CA LEU A 86 -19.14 28.75 -35.89
C LEU A 86 -18.12 27.62 -36.06
N GLN A 87 -18.17 26.90 -37.18
CA GLN A 87 -17.35 25.72 -37.43
C GLN A 87 -15.84 26.00 -37.35
N PRO A 88 -15.28 27.07 -37.94
CA PRO A 88 -13.85 27.37 -37.81
C PRO A 88 -13.41 27.59 -36.37
N GLY A 89 -14.24 28.27 -35.56
CA GLY A 89 -13.94 28.49 -34.14
C GLY A 89 -14.00 27.20 -33.32
N MET A 90 -14.93 26.29 -33.66
CA MET A 90 -14.97 24.97 -33.04
C MET A 90 -13.75 24.11 -33.41
N GLU A 91 -13.29 24.17 -34.66
CA GLU A 91 -12.09 23.48 -35.13
C GLU A 91 -10.82 24.03 -34.45
N GLU A 92 -10.70 25.36 -34.34
CA GLU A 92 -9.60 26.01 -33.62
C GLU A 92 -9.59 25.63 -32.13
N LEU A 93 -10.74 25.71 -31.46
CA LEU A 93 -10.86 25.32 -30.06
C LEU A 93 -10.51 23.84 -29.86
N THR A 94 -10.98 22.97 -30.76
CA THR A 94 -10.66 21.54 -30.75
C THR A 94 -9.16 21.31 -30.90
N SER A 95 -8.50 22.01 -31.84
CA SER A 95 -7.05 21.95 -32.02
C SER A 95 -6.30 22.43 -30.77
N HIS A 96 -6.75 23.52 -30.16
CA HIS A 96 -6.14 24.06 -28.94
C HIS A 96 -6.24 23.09 -27.75
N VAL A 97 -7.41 22.47 -27.57
CA VAL A 97 -7.61 21.44 -26.54
C VAL A 97 -6.68 20.24 -26.76
N HIS A 98 -6.54 19.75 -28.00
CA HIS A 98 -5.60 18.66 -28.30
C HIS A 98 -4.15 19.04 -28.00
N MET A 99 -3.73 20.25 -28.35
CA MET A 99 -2.39 20.76 -28.03
C MET A 99 -2.13 20.82 -26.52
N LEU A 100 -3.09 21.34 -25.75
CA LEU A 100 -2.98 21.42 -24.29
C LEU A 100 -2.92 20.02 -23.66
N LEU A 101 -3.75 19.08 -24.13
CA LEU A 101 -3.72 17.69 -23.66
C LEU A 101 -2.38 17.02 -23.98
N ALA A 102 -1.85 17.19 -25.20
CA ALA A 102 -0.56 16.63 -25.58
C ALA A 102 0.59 17.20 -24.72
N ARG A 103 0.53 18.50 -24.40
CA ARG A 103 1.51 19.13 -23.51
C ARG A 103 1.40 18.61 -22.09
N ALA A 104 0.20 18.54 -21.52
CA ALA A 104 -0.04 18.01 -20.18
C ALA A 104 0.42 16.56 -20.06
N HIS A 105 0.15 15.72 -21.06
CA HIS A 105 0.64 14.34 -21.11
C HIS A 105 2.16 14.27 -21.12
N ARG A 106 2.83 15.10 -21.94
CA ARG A 106 4.29 15.13 -22.02
C ARG A 106 4.93 15.59 -20.71
N ASP A 107 4.38 16.62 -20.09
CA ASP A 107 4.88 17.14 -18.82
C ASP A 107 4.69 16.11 -17.70
N MET A 108 3.52 15.48 -17.64
CA MET A 108 3.25 14.39 -16.70
C MET A 108 4.22 13.22 -16.92
N GLN A 109 4.40 12.76 -18.16
CA GLN A 109 5.34 11.68 -18.47
C GLN A 109 6.77 12.03 -18.02
N LYS A 110 7.26 13.23 -18.33
CA LYS A 110 8.58 13.70 -17.92
C LYS A 110 8.74 13.72 -16.39
N THR A 111 7.73 14.19 -15.66
CA THR A 111 7.78 14.19 -14.19
C THR A 111 7.79 12.77 -13.62
N THR A 112 6.97 11.87 -14.15
CA THR A 112 6.93 10.47 -13.71
C THR A 112 8.24 9.74 -14.01
N GLU A 113 8.84 9.96 -15.18
CA GLU A 113 10.11 9.36 -15.57
C GLU A 113 11.26 9.88 -14.69
N SER A 114 11.29 11.19 -14.42
CA SER A 114 12.30 11.76 -13.52
C SER A 114 12.17 11.21 -12.10
N SER A 115 10.95 11.05 -11.59
CA SER A 115 10.71 10.48 -10.26
C SER A 115 11.13 9.01 -10.20
N LEU A 116 10.82 8.24 -11.26
CA LEU A 116 11.19 6.83 -11.35
C LEU A 116 12.71 6.66 -11.41
N ASN A 117 13.39 7.47 -12.21
CA ASN A 117 14.85 7.44 -12.31
C ASN A 117 15.51 7.81 -10.97
N ALA A 118 14.98 8.80 -10.24
CA ALA A 118 15.47 9.15 -8.92
C ALA A 118 15.26 8.01 -7.90
N ALA A 119 14.10 7.36 -7.93
CA ALA A 119 13.81 6.22 -7.07
C ALA A 119 14.74 5.03 -7.37
N ASN A 120 14.93 4.69 -8.65
CA ASN A 120 15.83 3.62 -9.08
C ASN A 120 17.28 3.89 -8.64
N ALA A 121 17.79 5.11 -8.85
CA ALA A 121 19.13 5.48 -8.40
C ALA A 121 19.28 5.39 -6.87
N SER A 122 18.23 5.75 -6.12
CA SER A 122 18.23 5.60 -4.66
C SER A 122 18.23 4.13 -4.23
N MET A 123 17.48 3.27 -4.92
CA MET A 123 17.47 1.83 -4.67
C MET A 123 18.84 1.22 -4.96
N GLU A 124 19.44 1.47 -6.12
CA GLU A 124 20.78 0.98 -6.46
C GLU A 124 21.85 1.39 -5.43
N TYR A 125 21.76 2.62 -4.93
CA TYR A 125 22.67 3.09 -3.87
C TYR A 125 22.47 2.31 -2.56
N ARG A 126 21.21 2.04 -2.18
CA ARG A 126 20.89 1.26 -0.98
C ARG A 126 21.34 -0.19 -1.12
N ASP A 127 21.15 -0.80 -2.28
CA ASP A 127 21.55 -2.19 -2.54
C ASP A 127 23.07 -2.35 -2.43
N LYS A 128 23.84 -1.41 -3.00
CA LYS A 128 25.31 -1.37 -2.83
C LYS A 128 25.72 -1.24 -1.37
N ARG A 129 25.00 -0.41 -0.60
CA ARG A 129 25.28 -0.23 0.83
C ARG A 129 24.93 -1.46 1.65
N ILE A 130 23.85 -2.17 1.31
CA ILE A 130 23.48 -3.44 1.94
C ILE A 130 24.57 -4.49 1.67
N ALA A 131 24.99 -4.66 0.42
CA ALA A 131 26.04 -5.60 0.05
C ALA A 131 27.36 -5.33 0.81
N ALA A 132 27.74 -4.06 0.97
CA ALA A 132 28.92 -3.69 1.76
C ALA A 132 28.76 -4.03 3.26
N LEU A 133 27.59 -3.80 3.84
CA LEU A 133 27.31 -4.16 5.24
C LEU A 133 27.28 -5.68 5.45
N GLU A 134 26.82 -6.45 4.46
CA GLU A 134 26.84 -7.91 4.50
C GLU A 134 28.28 -8.44 4.50
N ASP A 135 29.16 -7.89 3.66
CA ASP A 135 30.59 -8.24 3.64
C ASP A 135 31.29 -7.90 4.97
N ASP A 136 31.04 -6.69 5.50
CA ASP A 136 31.55 -6.27 6.81
C ASP A 136 31.07 -7.21 7.94
N LEU A 137 29.79 -7.62 7.90
CA LEU A 137 29.22 -8.53 8.88
C LEU A 137 29.85 -9.92 8.79
N GLU A 138 30.04 -10.45 7.59
CA GLU A 138 30.72 -11.74 7.38
C GLU A 138 32.17 -11.69 7.90
N GLY A 139 32.88 -10.60 7.64
CA GLY A 139 34.22 -10.37 8.19
C GLY A 139 34.25 -10.35 9.72
N SER A 140 33.27 -9.69 10.34
CA SER A 140 33.14 -9.62 11.80
C SER A 140 32.82 -10.98 12.42
N ILE A 141 31.97 -11.79 11.76
CA ILE A 141 31.65 -13.16 12.19
C ILE A 141 32.93 -14.01 12.19
N LYS A 142 33.68 -14.03 11.08
CA LYS A 142 34.94 -14.79 10.97
C LYS A 142 35.96 -14.39 12.04
N LYS A 143 36.09 -13.08 12.32
CA LYS A 143 36.98 -12.58 13.38
C LYS A 143 36.53 -13.05 14.76
N THR A 144 35.23 -13.07 15.02
CA THR A 144 34.66 -13.54 16.28
C THR A 144 34.92 -15.04 16.49
N GLU A 145 34.77 -15.86 15.45
CA GLU A 145 35.10 -17.29 15.49
C GLU A 145 36.58 -17.52 15.82
N GLN A 146 37.48 -16.79 15.17
CA GLN A 146 38.93 -16.87 15.45
C GLN A 146 39.26 -16.50 16.89
N LEU A 147 38.68 -15.41 17.41
CA LEU A 147 38.87 -14.99 18.80
C LEU A 147 38.33 -16.03 19.78
N THR A 148 37.18 -16.64 19.47
CA THR A 148 36.59 -17.71 20.28
C THR A 148 37.52 -18.93 20.35
N GLU A 149 38.12 -19.32 19.22
CA GLU A 149 39.09 -20.42 19.19
C GLU A 149 40.36 -20.09 19.98
N GLN A 150 40.88 -18.87 19.85
CA GLN A 150 42.03 -18.41 20.64
C GLN A 150 41.74 -18.41 22.13
N LEU A 151 40.56 -17.95 22.54
CA LEU A 151 40.12 -17.98 23.93
C LEU A 151 40.06 -19.41 24.47
N ALA A 152 39.51 -20.36 23.70
CA ALA A 152 39.47 -21.77 24.10
C ALA A 152 40.88 -22.38 24.25
N LYS A 153 41.82 -22.02 23.35
CA LYS A 153 43.22 -22.45 23.45
C LYS A 153 43.90 -21.85 24.69
N ALA A 154 43.68 -20.57 24.96
CA ALA A 154 44.22 -19.89 26.13
C ALA A 154 43.69 -20.52 27.43
N GLN A 155 42.40 -20.84 27.49
CA GLN A 155 41.78 -21.49 28.65
C GLN A 155 42.43 -22.86 28.93
N LYS A 156 42.59 -23.70 27.90
CA LYS A 156 43.29 -25.00 28.06
C LYS A 156 44.71 -24.86 28.60
N ARG A 157 45.43 -23.81 28.14
CA ARG A 157 46.79 -23.54 28.61
C ARG A 157 46.81 -23.09 30.06
N ILE A 158 45.85 -22.26 30.48
CA ILE A 158 45.68 -21.87 31.88
C ILE A 158 45.43 -23.12 32.74
N ASP A 159 44.50 -23.99 32.35
CA ASP A 159 44.18 -25.21 33.11
C ASP A 159 45.41 -26.12 33.28
N SER A 160 46.23 -26.26 32.23
CA SER A 160 47.49 -27.00 32.29
C SER A 160 48.50 -26.37 33.25
N LEU A 161 48.67 -25.05 33.21
CA LEU A 161 49.58 -24.34 34.12
C LEU A 161 49.11 -24.41 35.57
N VAL A 162 47.80 -24.36 35.82
CA VAL A 162 47.23 -24.56 37.16
C VAL A 162 47.59 -25.95 37.68
N ALA A 163 47.39 -27.00 36.87
CA ALA A 163 47.73 -28.37 37.24
C ALA A 163 49.24 -28.55 37.50
N GLU A 164 50.12 -27.96 36.69
CA GLU A 164 51.57 -27.97 36.92
C GLU A 164 51.97 -27.25 38.20
N ARG A 165 51.39 -26.06 38.45
CA ARG A 165 51.58 -25.29 39.67
C ARG A 165 51.19 -26.11 40.90
N ASP A 166 50.09 -26.83 40.86
CA ASP A 166 49.65 -27.69 41.97
C ASP A 166 50.60 -28.87 42.20
N LYS A 167 51.10 -29.50 41.13
CA LYS A 167 52.15 -30.53 41.24
C LYS A 167 53.43 -29.98 41.88
N LEU A 168 53.88 -28.80 41.45
CA LEU A 168 55.07 -28.15 42.01
C LEU A 168 54.88 -27.77 43.48
N LYS A 169 53.71 -27.21 43.84
CA LYS A 169 53.36 -26.90 45.23
C LYS A 169 53.44 -28.15 46.13
N ASN A 170 52.95 -29.29 45.64
CA ASN A 170 53.04 -30.57 46.35
C ASN A 170 54.49 -31.09 46.46
N LYS A 171 55.34 -30.85 45.46
CA LYS A 171 56.77 -31.19 45.55
C LYS A 171 57.50 -30.32 46.57
N VAL A 172 57.25 -29.01 46.54
CA VAL A 172 57.86 -28.06 47.49
C VAL A 172 57.50 -28.43 48.92
N THR A 173 56.22 -28.67 49.21
CA THR A 173 55.78 -29.09 50.56
C THR A 173 56.47 -30.36 51.04
N LYS A 174 56.61 -31.39 50.19
CA LYS A 174 57.35 -32.61 50.51
C LYS A 174 58.84 -32.35 50.79
N LEU A 175 59.50 -31.54 49.96
CA LEU A 175 60.91 -31.20 50.14
C LEU A 175 61.13 -30.36 51.40
N THR A 176 60.25 -29.41 51.70
CA THR A 176 60.30 -28.63 52.94
C THR A 176 60.15 -29.51 54.17
N ALA A 177 59.23 -30.48 54.15
CA ALA A 177 59.08 -31.45 55.24
C ALA A 177 60.34 -32.32 55.42
N ALA A 178 60.87 -32.88 54.32
CA ALA A 178 62.09 -33.69 54.36
C ALA A 178 63.30 -32.90 54.87
N LYS A 179 63.44 -31.63 54.45
CA LYS A 179 64.47 -30.72 54.95
C LYS A 179 64.34 -30.50 56.47
N ALA A 180 63.14 -30.23 56.97
CA ALA A 180 62.92 -30.04 58.41
C ALA A 180 63.30 -31.29 59.21
N THR A 181 62.91 -32.48 58.74
CA THR A 181 63.31 -33.76 59.38
C THR A 181 64.83 -33.95 59.40
N LEU A 182 65.52 -33.66 58.28
CA LEU A 182 66.98 -33.74 58.23
C LEU A 182 67.66 -32.73 59.16
N GLU A 183 67.13 -31.51 59.24
CA GLU A 183 67.65 -30.49 60.17
C GLU A 183 67.51 -30.93 61.63
N ASP A 184 66.39 -31.55 62.01
CA ASP A 184 66.19 -32.10 63.35
C ASP A 184 67.16 -33.26 63.64
N VAL A 185 67.34 -34.19 62.69
CA VAL A 185 68.32 -35.28 62.83
C VAL A 185 69.74 -34.72 63.02
N VAL A 186 70.15 -33.75 62.21
CA VAL A 186 71.47 -33.12 62.33
C VAL A 186 71.66 -32.44 63.69
N LYS A 187 70.62 -31.80 64.24
CA LYS A 187 70.68 -31.24 65.60
C LYS A 187 70.90 -32.32 66.65
N THR A 188 70.13 -33.43 66.59
CA THR A 188 70.29 -34.54 67.55
C THR A 188 71.67 -35.18 67.52
N PHE A 189 72.36 -35.17 66.38
CA PHE A 189 73.73 -35.66 66.30
C PHE A 189 74.78 -34.64 66.79
N LYS A 190 74.47 -33.35 66.78
CA LYS A 190 75.40 -32.29 67.23
C LYS A 190 75.33 -32.05 68.75
N ASP A 191 74.19 -32.34 69.37
CA ASP A 191 73.97 -32.25 70.82
C ASP A 191 73.49 -33.61 71.38
N PRO A 192 74.38 -34.63 71.50
CA PRO A 192 74.04 -35.97 71.99
C PRO A 192 73.72 -36.06 73.49
#